data_AF-A0A933U0N1-F1
#
_entry.id   AF-A0A933U0N1-F1
#
_cell.length_a   1.000
_cell.length_b   1.000
_cell.length_c   1.000
_cell.angle_alpha   90.00
_cell.angle_beta   90.00
_cell.angle_gamma   90.00
#
_symmetry.space_group_name_H-M   'P 1'
#
loop_
_entity.id
_entity.type
_entity.pdbx_description
1 polymer ?
#
loop_
_entity_poly.entity_id
_entity_poly.type
_entity_poly.pdbx_seq_one_letter_code
_entity_poly.pdbx_strand_id
1 'polypeptide(L)' 'KEQVTVSAINRNFAGRSGPGQLDLASPLTVAASAIEGRIRAYRPGLFGKGASAPERETRSVR' A
#
# COMPACT_ATOMS: atom_id res chain seq x y z
N LYS A 1 1.71 5.42 -23.02
CA LYS A 1 1.47 5.68 -21.59
C LYS A 1 2.32 4.70 -20.81
N GLU A 2 3.14 5.18 -19.89
CA GLU A 2 3.92 4.30 -19.01
C GLU A 2 2.96 3.58 -18.04
N GLN A 3 3.12 2.27 -17.90
CA GLN A 3 2.34 1.46 -16.97
C GLN A 3 3.06 1.39 -15.63
N VAL A 4 2.32 1.59 -14.55
CA VAL A 4 2.82 1.46 -13.17
C VAL A 4 1.97 0.43 -12.45
N THR A 5 2.63 -0.55 -11.83
CA THR A 5 2.00 -1.62 -11.07
C THR A 5 2.38 -1.49 -9.60
N VAL A 6 1.43 -1.67 -8.69
CA VAL A 6 1.70 -1.75 -7.25
C VAL A 6 1.31 -3.14 -6.75
N SER A 7 2.17 -3.77 -5.96
CA SER A 7 1.98 -5.16 -5.52
C SER A 7 2.45 -5.39 -4.09
N ALA A 8 1.84 -6.38 -3.44
CA ALA A 8 2.21 -6.83 -2.09
C ALA A 8 3.00 -8.15 -2.11
N ILE A 9 3.62 -8.49 -3.24
CA ILE A 9 4.51 -9.66 -3.36
C ILE A 9 5.86 -9.40 -2.69
N ASN A 10 6.61 -10.46 -2.40
CA ASN A 10 7.87 -10.35 -1.63
C ASN A 10 9.07 -9.80 -2.42
N ARG A 11 9.04 -9.82 -3.76
CA ARG A 11 10.16 -9.35 -4.61
C ARG A 11 9.64 -8.82 -5.94
N ASN A 12 10.30 -7.76 -6.44
CA ASN A 12 10.10 -7.23 -7.78
C ASN A 12 11.36 -7.46 -8.62
N PHE A 13 11.37 -8.50 -9.46
CA PHE A 13 12.38 -8.64 -10.51
C PHE A 13 11.83 -8.04 -11.80
N ALA A 14 12.64 -7.23 -12.47
CA ALA A 14 12.27 -6.59 -13.73
C ALA A 14 11.71 -7.63 -14.72
N GLY A 15 10.54 -7.34 -15.31
CA GLY A 15 9.88 -8.19 -16.29
C GLY A 15 8.93 -9.27 -15.73
N ARG A 16 8.85 -9.47 -14.40
CA ARG A 16 7.93 -10.50 -13.82
C ARG A 16 6.46 -10.06 -13.76
N SER A 17 6.20 -8.76 -13.77
CA SER A 17 4.85 -8.19 -13.56
C SER A 17 4.37 -7.36 -14.75
N GLY A 18 4.89 -7.66 -15.93
CA GLY A 18 4.59 -6.96 -17.16
C GLY A 18 5.53 -5.77 -17.44
N PRO A 19 5.34 -5.10 -18.58
CA PRO A 19 6.10 -3.91 -18.94
C PRO A 19 5.77 -2.75 -17.99
N GLY A 20 6.79 -1.98 -17.60
CA GLY A 20 6.63 -0.79 -16.75
C GLY A 20 7.31 -0.92 -15.38
N GLN A 21 7.05 0.06 -14.52
CA GLN A 21 7.60 0.11 -13.16
C GLN A 21 6.70 -0.67 -12.20
N LEU A 22 7.31 -1.34 -11.21
CA LEU A 22 6.57 -2.00 -10.14
C LEU A 22 7.06 -1.57 -8.76
N ASP A 23 6.11 -1.14 -7.94
CA ASP A 23 6.33 -0.75 -6.56
C ASP A 23 5.82 -1.82 -5.59
N LEU A 24 6.61 -2.08 -4.55
CA LEU A 24 6.21 -2.96 -3.45
C LEU A 24 5.59 -2.12 -2.33
N ALA A 25 4.41 -2.54 -1.88
CA ALA A 25 3.71 -1.88 -0.80
C ALA A 25 2.97 -2.88 0.09
N SER A 26 2.55 -2.44 1.27
CA SER A 26 1.71 -3.25 2.14
C SER A 26 0.37 -3.62 1.46
N PRO A 27 -0.27 -4.75 1.82
CA PRO A 27 -1.59 -5.12 1.28
C PRO A 27 -2.64 -4.01 1.39
N LEU A 28 -2.63 -3.23 2.48
CA LEU A 28 -3.54 -2.11 2.69
C LEU A 28 -3.30 -0.96 1.70
N THR A 29 -2.03 -0.65 1.41
CA THR A 29 -1.67 0.36 0.40
C THR A 29 -2.04 -0.09 -1.01
N VAL A 30 -1.87 -1.38 -1.32
CA VAL A 30 -2.33 -1.96 -2.61
C VAL A 30 -3.84 -1.83 -2.74
N ALA A 31 -4.61 -2.22 -1.71
CA ALA A 31 -6.06 -2.08 -1.70
C ALA A 31 -6.52 -0.62 -1.84
N ALA A 32 -5.88 0.30 -1.11
CA ALA A 32 -6.15 1.73 -1.22
C ALA A 32 -5.88 2.26 -2.64
N SER A 33 -4.79 1.82 -3.25
CA SER A 33 -4.42 2.23 -4.62
C SER A 33 -5.37 1.66 -5.67
N ALA A 34 -5.84 0.43 -5.48
CA ALA A 34 -6.81 -0.22 -6.37
C ALA A 34 -8.18 0.48 -6.33
N ILE A 35 -8.62 0.95 -5.16
CA ILE A 35 -9.88 1.70 -5.00
C ILE A 35 -9.76 3.10 -5.59
N GLU A 36 -8.64 3.80 -5.37
CA GLU A 36 -8.45 5.19 -5.79
C GLU A 36 -8.02 5.33 -7.26
N GLY A 37 -7.62 4.23 -7.92
CA GLY A 37 -7.14 4.23 -9.31
C GLY A 37 -5.77 4.89 -9.50
N ARG A 38 -5.02 5.10 -8.42
CA ARG A 38 -3.68 5.71 -8.40
C ARG A 38 -2.92 5.27 -7.16
N ILE A 39 -1.59 5.36 -7.17
CA ILE A 39 -0.78 5.04 -5.99
C ILE A 39 -1.20 5.94 -4.82
N ARG A 40 -1.71 5.30 -3.76
CA ARG A 40 -2.21 5.96 -2.56
C ARG A 40 -1.81 5.16 -1.33
N ALA A 41 -1.04 5.79 -0.43
CA ALA A 41 -0.73 5.22 0.86
C ALA A 41 -2.01 5.00 1.69
N TYR A 42 -2.12 3.84 2.33
CA TYR A 42 -3.18 3.58 3.29
C TYR A 42 -3.12 4.58 4.46
N ARG A 43 -4.29 5.03 4.91
CA ARG A 43 -4.46 5.79 6.15
C ARG A 43 -5.62 5.17 6.93
N PRO A 44 -5.56 5.13 8.28
CA PRO A 44 -6.70 4.73 9.09
C PRO A 44 -7.97 5.52 8.71
N GLY A 45 -9.09 4.82 8.63
CA GLY A 45 -10.38 5.39 8.21
C GLY A 45 -10.61 5.48 6.69
N LEU A 46 -9.62 5.11 5.86
CA LEU A 46 -9.72 5.18 4.40
C LEU A 46 -10.79 4.23 3.80
N PHE A 47 -11.14 3.14 4.49
CA PHE A 47 -12.18 2.20 4.05
C PHE A 47 -13.53 2.34 4.78
N GLY A 48 -13.74 3.42 5.54
CA GLY A 48 -14.98 3.68 6.29
C GLY A 48 -14.86 3.57 7.81
N LYS A 49 -15.94 3.94 8.51
CA LYS A 49 -16.03 4.09 9.97
C LYS A 49 -16.02 2.71 10.66
N GLY A 50 -14.83 2.13 10.81
CA GLY A 50 -14.63 0.85 11.48
C GLY A 50 -13.17 0.49 11.80
N ALA A 51 -12.21 1.28 11.34
CA ALA A 51 -10.80 1.10 11.72
C ALA A 51 -10.37 2.28 12.60
N SER A 52 -10.77 2.27 13.87
CA SER A 52 -9.97 2.92 14.90
C SER A 52 -8.57 2.32 14.80
N ALA A 53 -7.60 3.11 14.34
CA ALA A 53 -6.20 2.71 14.45
C ALA A 53 -5.94 2.36 15.92
N PRO A 54 -5.22 1.27 16.24
CA PRO A 54 -4.70 1.16 17.58
C PRO A 54 -3.81 2.38 17.79
N GLU A 55 -4.21 3.18 18.78
CA GLU A 55 -3.41 4.26 19.33
C GLU A 55 -2.03 3.67 19.59
N ARG A 56 -1.01 4.14 18.84
CA ARG A 56 0.35 3.72 19.11
C ARG A 56 0.70 4.36 20.45
N GLU A 57 0.52 3.60 21.52
CA GLU A 57 1.12 3.89 22.80
C GLU A 57 2.64 3.87 22.57
N THR A 58 3.20 5.07 22.39
CA THR A 58 4.64 5.30 22.46
C THR A 58 5.04 4.98 23.89
N ARG A 59 5.35 3.71 24.15
CA ARG A 59 5.96 3.31 25.40
C ARG A 59 7.36 3.91 25.42
N SER A 60 7.45 5.10 26.02
CA SER A 60 8.71 5.73 26.39
C SER A 60 9.48 4.71 27.21
N VAL A 61 10.52 4.14 26.64
CA VAL A 61 11.52 3.36 27.37
C VAL A 61 12.20 4.35 28.31
N ARG A 62 11.81 4.28 29.59
CA ARG A 62 12.69 4.71 30.68
C ARG A 62 13.64 3.57 30.98
#